data_AF-A0AAU5L361-F1
#
_entry.id   AF-A0AAU5L361-F1
#
_cell.length_a   1.000
_cell.length_b   1.000
_cell.length_c   1.000
_cell.angle_alpha   90.00
_cell.angle_beta   90.00
_cell.angle_gamma   90.00
#
_symmetry.space_group_name_H-M   'P 1'
#
loop_
_entity.id
_entity.type
_entity.pdbx_description
1 polymer ?
#
loop_
_entity_poly.entity_id
_entity_poly.type
_entity_poly.pdbx_seq_one_letter_code
_entity_poly.pdbx_strand_id
1 'polypeptide(L)'
;MSGREPSTKLASAAKALQEAVKALEDAGLTHVEIMEALREPLSEVDATLTDMRRLRREAVVAAYPDRTRTVYELSEASGLESALITRYAKEAGLELRNRKRGQ
;
A
#
# COMPACT_ATOMS: atom_id res chain seq x y z
N MET A 1 -17.29 12.78 4.45
CA MET A 1 -16.80 11.41 4.66
C MET A 1 -15.70 11.47 5.70
N SER A 2 -15.86 10.76 6.81
CA SER A 2 -14.96 10.83 7.97
C SER A 2 -13.59 10.23 7.61
N GLY A 3 -12.66 11.10 7.20
CA GLY A 3 -11.27 10.78 6.89
C GLY A 3 -10.46 10.41 8.12
N ARG A 4 -10.76 9.28 8.77
CA ARG A 4 -9.74 8.58 9.55
C ARG A 4 -8.83 7.90 8.53
N GLU A 5 -7.75 8.62 8.24
CA GLU A 5 -6.79 8.31 7.18
C GLU A 5 -6.28 6.86 7.26
N PRO A 6 -5.99 6.21 6.12
CA PRO A 6 -5.30 4.91 6.09
C PRO A 6 -4.02 4.87 6.92
N SER A 7 -3.33 6.01 7.06
CA SER A 7 -2.17 6.21 7.94
C SER A 7 -2.51 5.95 9.41
N THR A 8 -3.64 6.48 9.89
CA THR A 8 -4.10 6.29 11.28
C THR A 8 -4.54 4.86 11.54
N LYS A 9 -5.22 4.23 10.56
CA LYS A 9 -5.58 2.81 10.63
C LYS A 9 -4.34 1.92 10.68
N LEU A 10 -3.34 2.20 9.86
CA LEU A 10 -2.11 1.41 9.83
C LEU A 10 -1.34 1.55 11.13
N ALA A 11 -1.23 2.76 11.67
CA ALA A 11 -0.59 2.99 12.96
C ALA A 11 -1.29 2.23 14.10
N SER A 12 -2.63 2.20 14.09
CA SER A 12 -3.41 1.43 15.06
C SER A 12 -3.20 -0.07 14.92
N ALA A 13 -3.27 -0.61 13.69
CA ALA A 13 -3.05 -2.04 13.44
C ALA A 13 -1.62 -2.48 13.79
N ALA A 14 -0.62 -1.66 13.45
CA ALA A 14 0.77 -1.91 13.81
C ALA A 14 0.98 -1.90 15.33
N LYS A 15 0.32 -1.00 16.05
CA LYS A 15 0.36 -0.95 17.52
C LYS A 15 -0.28 -2.21 18.13
N ALA A 16 -1.44 -2.63 17.64
CA ALA A 16 -2.12 -3.85 18.09
C ALA A 16 -1.24 -5.09 17.86
N LEU A 17 -0.60 -5.19 16.69
CA LEU A 17 0.35 -6.25 16.40
C LEU A 17 1.56 -6.22 17.34
N GLN A 18 2.12 -5.05 17.62
CA GLN A 18 3.25 -4.91 18.54
C GLN A 18 2.88 -5.33 19.97
N GLU A 19 1.70 -4.95 20.45
CA GLU A 19 1.20 -5.35 21.76
C GLU A 19 0.95 -6.86 21.83
N ALA A 20 0.39 -7.45 20.77
CA ALA A 20 0.23 -8.90 20.67
C ALA A 20 1.58 -9.62 20.69
N VAL A 21 2.56 -9.20 19.89
CA VAL A 21 3.90 -9.81 19.88
C VAL A 21 4.57 -9.74 21.26
N LYS A 22 4.53 -8.58 21.94
CA LYS A 22 5.08 -8.44 23.30
C LYS A 22 4.43 -9.38 24.31
N ALA A 23 3.12 -9.60 24.20
CA ALA A 23 2.42 -10.53 25.09
C ALA A 23 2.85 -11.99 24.87
N LEU A 24 3.38 -12.32 23.68
CA LEU A 24 3.82 -13.67 23.31
C LEU A 24 5.30 -13.93 23.65
N GLU A 25 6.15 -12.89 23.68
CA GLU A 25 7.61 -13.00 23.89
C GLU A 25 7.98 -13.73 25.20
N ASP A 26 7.13 -13.68 26.22
CA ASP A 26 7.39 -14.30 27.53
C ASP A 26 6.52 -15.54 27.84
N ALA A 27 5.68 -15.97 26.90
CA ALA A 27 4.57 -16.88 27.22
C ALA A 27 4.88 -18.38 27.04
N GLY A 28 6.08 -18.75 26.56
CA GLY A 28 6.46 -20.16 26.35
C GLY A 28 5.54 -20.93 25.40
N LEU A 29 4.86 -20.21 24.50
CA LEU A 29 3.82 -20.74 23.62
C LEU A 29 4.39 -21.58 22.48
N THR A 30 3.55 -22.49 21.99
CA THR A 30 3.83 -23.23 20.76
C THR A 30 3.64 -22.34 19.53
N HIS A 31 4.24 -22.73 18.40
CA HIS A 31 4.10 -22.01 17.13
C HIS A 31 2.64 -21.86 16.69
N VAL A 32 1.76 -22.82 17.00
CA VAL A 32 0.34 -22.76 16.63
C VAL A 32 -0.38 -21.70 17.45
N GLU A 33 -0.15 -21.65 18.75
CA GLU A 33 -0.73 -20.63 19.64
C GLU A 33 -0.26 -19.23 19.28
N ILE A 34 1.01 -19.08 18.87
CA ILE A 34 1.54 -17.82 18.32
C ILE A 34 0.79 -17.42 17.04
N MET A 35 0.59 -18.36 16.10
CA MET A 35 -0.16 -18.08 14.87
C MET A 35 -1.61 -17.69 15.16
N GLU A 36 -2.27 -18.35 16.11
CA GLU A 36 -3.65 -18.02 16.51
C GLU A 36 -3.72 -16.64 17.16
N ALA A 37 -2.79 -16.32 18.07
CA ALA A 37 -2.75 -15.03 18.75
C ALA A 37 -2.45 -13.86 17.79
N LEU A 38 -1.63 -14.09 16.76
CA LEU A 38 -1.28 -13.07 15.76
C LEU A 38 -2.27 -12.97 14.59
N ARG A 39 -3.21 -13.91 14.47
CA ARG A 39 -4.14 -14.00 13.32
C ARG A 39 -4.90 -12.69 13.09
N GLU A 40 -5.59 -12.19 14.11
CA GLU A 40 -6.43 -11.00 13.98
C GLU A 40 -5.58 -9.73 13.76
N PRO A 41 -4.52 -9.46 14.56
CA PRO A 41 -3.66 -8.30 14.31
C PRO A 41 -3.01 -8.29 12.92
N LEU A 42 -2.56 -9.45 12.42
CA LEU A 42 -1.99 -9.54 11.08
C LEU A 42 -3.05 -9.31 10.00
N SER A 43 -4.27 -9.83 10.18
CA SER A 43 -5.39 -9.60 9.26
C SER A 43 -5.75 -8.11 9.15
N GLU A 44 -5.74 -7.37 10.25
CA GLU A 44 -6.00 -5.91 10.23
C GLU A 44 -4.90 -5.14 9.51
N VAL A 45 -3.63 -5.52 9.70
CA VAL A 45 -2.49 -4.94 8.98
C VAL A 45 -2.64 -5.20 7.48
N ASP A 46 -2.93 -6.44 7.08
CA ASP A 46 -3.08 -6.83 5.68
C ASP A 46 -4.25 -6.12 4.99
N ALA A 47 -5.39 -5.99 5.67
CA ALA A 47 -6.53 -5.24 5.17
C ALA A 47 -6.17 -3.76 4.93
N THR A 48 -5.46 -3.14 5.88
CA THR A 48 -5.06 -1.74 5.77
C THR A 48 -4.04 -1.53 4.66
N LEU A 49 -3.05 -2.43 4.52
CA LEU A 49 -2.08 -2.39 3.43
C LEU A 49 -2.76 -2.55 2.06
N THR A 50 -3.79 -3.40 1.97
CA THR A 50 -4.59 -3.58 0.76
C THR A 50 -5.31 -2.28 0.37
N ASP A 51 -5.94 -1.61 1.34
CA ASP A 51 -6.58 -0.30 1.12
C ASP A 51 -5.58 0.77 0.66
N MET A 52 -4.40 0.84 1.27
CA MET A 52 -3.35 1.78 0.87
C MET A 52 -2.84 1.51 -0.55
N ARG A 53 -2.69 0.24 -0.94
CA ARG A 53 -2.32 -0.13 -2.32
C ARG A 53 -3.41 0.28 -3.30
N ARG A 54 -4.69 0.10 -2.95
CA ARG A 54 -5.82 0.54 -3.77
C ARG A 54 -5.80 2.06 -3.98
N LEU A 55 -5.70 2.84 -2.90
CA LEU A 55 -5.64 4.31 -2.98
C LEU A 55 -4.45 4.80 -3.81
N ARG A 56 -3.29 4.16 -3.64
CA ARG A 56 -2.10 4.43 -4.45
C ARG A 56 -2.36 4.19 -5.94
N ARG A 57 -2.98 3.06 -6.30
CA ARG A 57 -3.35 2.76 -7.69
C ARG A 57 -4.33 3.79 -8.23
N GLU A 58 -5.38 4.12 -7.48
CA GLU A 58 -6.38 5.13 -7.86
C GLU A 58 -5.74 6.49 -8.13
N ALA A 59 -4.82 6.94 -7.27
CA ALA A 59 -4.09 8.19 -7.46
C ALA A 59 -3.21 8.19 -8.72
N VAL A 60 -2.52 7.08 -9.00
CA VAL A 60 -1.71 6.93 -10.22
C VAL A 60 -2.61 6.97 -11.46
N VAL A 61 -3.71 6.22 -11.48
CA VAL A 61 -4.66 6.18 -12.60
C VAL A 61 -5.31 7.56 -12.82
N ALA A 62 -5.69 8.25 -11.74
CA ALA A 62 -6.26 9.59 -11.80
C ALA A 62 -5.27 10.66 -12.28
N ALA A 63 -3.96 10.37 -12.33
CA ALA A 63 -2.94 11.28 -12.86
C ALA A 63 -2.73 11.14 -14.38
N TYR A 64 -3.34 10.14 -15.02
CA TYR A 64 -3.31 9.90 -16.48
C TYR A 64 -4.40 10.54 -17.37
N PRO A 65 -5.49 11.17 -16.90
CA PRO A 65 -6.58 11.67 -17.77
C PRO A 65 -6.10 12.56 -18.92
N ASP A 66 -5.05 13.37 -18.70
CA ASP A 66 -4.58 14.31 -19.71
C ASP A 66 -3.43 13.78 -20.57
N ARG A 67 -2.89 12.58 -20.31
CA ARG A 67 -1.69 12.04 -20.99
C ARG A 67 -0.51 13.05 -21.05
N THR A 68 -0.51 14.07 -20.20
CA THR A 68 0.48 15.14 -20.19
C THR A 68 1.72 14.74 -19.41
N ARG A 69 1.54 13.87 -18.41
CA ARG A 69 2.61 13.32 -17.58
C ARG A 69 3.07 11.96 -18.09
N THR A 70 4.38 11.80 -18.09
CA THR A 70 5.10 10.60 -18.44
C THR A 70 5.16 9.64 -17.25
N VAL A 71 5.45 8.37 -17.50
CA VAL A 71 5.68 7.38 -16.45
C VAL A 71 6.75 7.87 -15.46
N TYR A 72 7.80 8.55 -15.94
CA TYR A 72 8.89 9.06 -15.11
C TYR A 72 8.45 10.23 -14.22
N GLU A 73 7.66 11.17 -14.73
CA GLU A 73 7.14 12.28 -13.92
C GLU A 73 6.20 11.77 -12.80
N LEU A 74 5.44 10.71 -13.06
CA LEU A 74 4.62 10.06 -12.04
C LEU A 74 5.46 9.24 -11.06
N SER A 75 6.54 8.61 -11.53
CA SER A 75 7.52 7.89 -10.70
C SER A 75 8.15 8.84 -9.67
N GLU A 76 8.66 9.98 -10.12
CA GLU A 76 9.22 11.04 -9.26
C GLU A 76 8.18 11.58 -8.26
N ALA A 77 6.99 11.94 -8.75
CA ALA A 77 5.96 12.54 -7.90
C ALA A 77 5.38 11.58 -6.85
N SER A 78 5.35 10.28 -7.13
CA SER A 78 4.77 9.27 -6.24
C SER A 78 5.79 8.49 -5.41
N GLY A 79 7.09 8.63 -5.72
CA GLY A 79 8.16 7.80 -5.15
C GLY A 79 8.07 6.32 -5.53
N LEU A 80 7.25 5.97 -6.53
CA LEU A 80 7.08 4.59 -7.00
C LEU A 80 8.01 4.29 -8.16
N GLU A 81 8.42 3.04 -8.29
CA GLU A 81 9.13 2.59 -9.48
C GLU A 81 8.29 2.75 -10.75
N SER A 82 8.93 3.16 -11.83
CA SER A 82 8.31 3.31 -13.15
C SER A 82 7.63 2.03 -13.66
N ALA A 83 8.15 0.85 -13.27
CA ALA A 83 7.54 -0.45 -13.58
C ALA A 83 6.17 -0.62 -12.92
N LEU A 84 6.02 -0.17 -11.66
CA LEU A 84 4.77 -0.25 -10.93
C LEU A 84 3.72 0.73 -11.49
N ILE A 85 4.15 1.95 -11.84
CA ILE A 85 3.31 2.93 -12.54
C ILE A 85 2.78 2.35 -13.86
N THR A 86 3.69 1.78 -14.67
CA THR A 86 3.37 1.11 -15.93
C THR A 86 2.33 0.00 -15.73
N ARG A 87 2.49 -0.82 -14.68
CA ARG A 87 1.56 -1.88 -14.34
C ARG A 87 0.18 -1.34 -13.99
N TYR A 88 0.08 -0.35 -13.10
CA TYR A 88 -1.21 0.22 -12.69
C TYR A 88 -1.97 0.85 -13.85
N ALA A 89 -1.26 1.57 -14.73
CA ALA A 89 -1.87 2.16 -15.91
C ALA A 89 -2.33 1.10 -16.92
N LYS A 90 -1.55 0.03 -17.16
CA LYS A 90 -1.98 -1.12 -17.98
C LYS A 90 -3.21 -1.83 -17.41
N GLU A 91 -3.21 -2.11 -16.11
CA GLU A 91 -4.36 -2.74 -15.42
C GLU A 91 -5.62 -1.87 -15.44
N ALA A 92 -5.48 -0.56 -15.69
CA ALA A 92 -6.59 0.37 -15.86
C ALA A 92 -6.95 0.65 -17.34
N GLY A 93 -6.31 -0.03 -18.30
CA GLY A 93 -6.60 0.13 -19.73
C GLY A 93 -6.10 1.46 -20.33
N LEU A 94 -5.10 2.10 -19.71
CA LEU A 94 -4.60 3.40 -20.14
C LEU A 94 -3.46 3.29 -21.16
N GLU A 95 -3.46 4.19 -22.15
CA GLU A 95 -2.34 4.34 -23.08
C GLU A 95 -1.17 5.09 -22.43
N LEU A 96 -0.01 4.45 -22.40
CA LEU A 96 1.19 4.98 -21.77
C LEU A 96 1.95 5.95 -22.67
N ARG A 97 2.50 7.02 -22.07
CA ARG A 97 3.52 7.86 -22.69
C ARG A 97 4.86 7.65 -22.02
N ASN A 98 5.78 7.04 -22.77
CA ASN A 98 7.12 6.67 -22.31
C ASN A 98 8.23 7.62 -22.78
N ARG A 99 7.90 8.80 -23.31
CA ARG A 99 8.92 9.77 -23.74
C ARG A 99 9.41 10.58 -22.54
N LYS A 100 10.68 10.49 -22.18
CA LYS A 100 11.32 11.46 -21.28
C LYS A 100 11.27 12.83 -21.97
N ARG A 101 10.70 13.88 -21.37
CA ARG A 101 10.80 15.24 -21.94
C ARG A 101 12.29 15.60 -21.98
N GLY A 102 12.88 15.70 -23.18
CA GLY A 102 14.27 16.13 -23.37
C GLY A 102 15.22 15.16 -24.10
N GLN A 103 14.71 14.23 -24.91
CA GLN A 103 15.48 13.58 -26.00
C GLN A 103 14.78 13.81 -27.33
#